data_AF-A0A9D1S9Q1-F1
#
_entry.id   AF-A0A9D1S9Q1-F1
#
_cell.length_a   1.000
_cell.length_b   1.000
_cell.length_c   1.000
_cell.angle_alpha   90.00
_cell.angle_beta   90.00
_cell.angle_gamma   90.00
#
_symmetry.space_group_name_H-M   'P 1'
#
loop_
_entity.id
_entity.type
_entity.pdbx_description
1 polymer ?
#
loop_
_entity_poly.entity_id
_entity_poly.type
_entity_poly.pdbx_seq_one_letter_code
_entity_poly.pdbx_strand_id
1 'polypeptide(L)'
;MPKKTKIILVATLIIVVLIITLVSILIKENSKQKYVEYNGNNLNESKYPGYKEQIDQLKEKHPNWTFTLFYTRLDWEEVIKKEGHSDNRKNPLNLIPDSSKYPEDWKCEIDRDKTYDNGTWLCASDKAIKYQMDPRNILNEDNIFQLKELAYVENAQTVEGISKITDNTFLEGEDISNALIQAGKNANLDPYFIASRLIQEQGRKGTTLSKGYEYKRTIVYNVFNISASGNSSKEIIENAAQYAYEKGWDTLEKSLIGGVDFVKKGYIDKGQNTLYLQKFDIVNRDEKLYTNQYMQNLLAPESEASNMLKIYETSDTIDSKLNFIIPLYENMPEKISEK
;
A
#
# COMPACT_ATOMS: atom_id res chain seq x y z
N MET A 1 -16.49 -60.58 -18.73
CA MET A 1 -17.20 -59.28 -18.86
C MET A 1 -17.40 -58.96 -20.34
N PRO A 2 -18.62 -58.69 -20.80
CA PRO A 2 -18.90 -58.39 -22.21
C PRO A 2 -18.11 -57.16 -22.71
N LYS A 3 -17.68 -57.17 -23.97
CA LYS A 3 -16.91 -56.06 -24.59
C LYS A 3 -17.63 -54.71 -24.44
N LYS A 4 -18.96 -54.69 -24.58
CA LYS A 4 -19.80 -53.50 -24.36
C LYS A 4 -19.72 -52.98 -22.92
N THR A 5 -19.76 -53.87 -21.93
CA THR A 5 -19.65 -53.50 -20.50
C THR A 5 -18.29 -52.89 -20.18
N LYS A 6 -17.20 -53.42 -20.75
CA LYS A 6 -15.86 -52.82 -20.59
C LYS A 6 -15.76 -51.43 -21.22
N ILE A 7 -16.33 -51.23 -22.43
CA ILE A 7 -16.34 -49.93 -23.10
C ILE A 7 -17.14 -48.89 -22.29
N ILE A 8 -18.31 -49.27 -21.78
CA ILE A 8 -19.14 -48.39 -20.93
C ILE A 8 -18.39 -48.03 -19.65
N LEU A 9 -17.79 -49.01 -18.95
CA LEU A 9 -17.01 -48.75 -17.73
C LEU A 9 -15.83 -47.80 -17.98
N VAL A 10 -15.10 -47.98 -19.08
CA VAL A 10 -13.99 -47.09 -19.46
C VAL A 10 -14.50 -45.69 -19.79
N ALA A 11 -15.60 -45.57 -20.55
CA ALA A 11 -16.20 -44.28 -20.88
C ALA A 11 -16.70 -43.55 -19.62
N THR A 12 -17.36 -44.26 -18.69
CA THR A 12 -17.80 -43.69 -17.40
C THR A 12 -16.61 -43.23 -16.56
N LEU A 13 -15.53 -44.02 -16.49
CA LEU A 13 -14.32 -43.63 -15.76
C LEU A 13 -13.68 -42.37 -16.35
N ILE A 14 -13.62 -42.26 -17.68
CA ILE A 14 -13.11 -41.06 -18.36
C ILE A 14 -13.96 -39.83 -18.02
N ILE A 15 -15.29 -39.96 -18.04
CA ILE A 15 -16.20 -38.85 -17.69
C ILE A 15 -16.00 -38.41 -16.23
N VAL A 16 -15.87 -39.35 -15.28
CA VAL A 16 -15.63 -39.03 -13.87
C VAL A 16 -14.30 -38.28 -13.69
N VAL A 17 -13.23 -38.76 -14.34
CA VAL A 17 -11.92 -38.06 -14.30
C VAL A 17 -12.03 -36.66 -14.89
N LEU A 18 -12.73 -36.48 -16.02
CA LEU A 18 -12.95 -35.16 -16.61
C LEU A 18 -13.70 -34.23 -15.64
N ILE A 19 -14.75 -34.71 -14.99
CA ILE A 19 -15.50 -33.93 -13.99
C ILE A 19 -14.59 -33.55 -12.83
N ILE A 20 -13.80 -34.48 -12.27
CA ILE A 20 -12.87 -34.19 -11.16
C ILE A 20 -11.84 -33.14 -11.59
N THR A 21 -11.28 -33.24 -12.81
CA THR A 21 -10.34 -32.24 -13.31
C THR A 21 -11.00 -30.87 -13.48
N LEU A 22 -12.20 -30.80 -14.03
CA LEU A 22 -12.99 -29.57 -14.16
C LEU A 22 -13.28 -28.94 -12.80
N VAL A 23 -13.74 -29.74 -11.82
CA VAL A 23 -13.99 -29.29 -10.45
C VAL A 23 -12.70 -28.77 -9.81
N SER A 24 -11.58 -29.46 -10.00
CA SER A 24 -10.27 -29.03 -9.48
C SER A 24 -9.81 -27.71 -10.10
N ILE A 25 -10.02 -27.51 -11.40
CA ILE A 25 -9.75 -26.25 -12.10
C ILE A 25 -10.64 -25.12 -11.54
N LEU A 26 -11.94 -25.38 -11.36
CA LEU A 26 -12.88 -24.41 -10.79
C LEU A 26 -12.51 -24.02 -9.37
N ILE A 27 -12.10 -24.97 -8.53
CA ILE A 27 -11.62 -24.70 -7.17
C ILE A 27 -10.36 -23.84 -7.21
N LYS A 28 -9.39 -24.19 -8.06
CA LYS A 28 -8.15 -23.44 -8.21
C LYS A 28 -8.41 -22.00 -8.66
N GLU A 29 -9.29 -21.80 -9.65
CA GLU A 29 -9.64 -20.46 -10.11
C GLU A 29 -10.37 -19.64 -9.04
N ASN A 30 -11.30 -20.27 -8.31
CA ASN A 30 -12.00 -19.62 -7.21
C ASN A 30 -11.09 -19.28 -6.02
N SER A 31 -9.99 -20.01 -5.84
CA SER A 31 -9.00 -19.73 -4.78
C SER A 31 -8.07 -18.56 -5.10
N LYS A 32 -8.09 -18.03 -6.33
CA LYS A 32 -7.27 -16.87 -6.68
C LYS A 32 -7.88 -15.57 -6.16
N GLN A 33 -6.98 -14.65 -5.85
CA GLN A 33 -7.31 -13.27 -5.59
C GLN A 33 -8.00 -12.61 -6.78
N LYS A 34 -8.98 -11.74 -6.50
CA LYS A 34 -9.68 -11.00 -7.54
C LYS A 34 -10.18 -9.64 -7.05
N TYR A 35 -10.37 -8.75 -8.00
CA TYR A 35 -10.88 -7.40 -7.80
C TYR A 35 -12.23 -7.28 -8.51
N VAL A 36 -13.24 -6.74 -7.83
CA VAL A 36 -14.59 -6.59 -8.36
C VAL A 36 -15.12 -5.22 -7.97
N GLU A 37 -15.54 -4.40 -8.93
CA GLU A 37 -16.20 -3.13 -8.65
C GLU A 37 -17.48 -3.36 -7.83
N TYR A 38 -17.64 -2.62 -6.75
CA TYR A 38 -18.82 -2.67 -5.89
C TYR A 38 -20.00 -1.99 -6.57
N ASN A 39 -21.15 -2.67 -6.61
CA ASN A 39 -22.37 -2.16 -7.27
C ASN A 39 -23.58 -2.06 -6.34
N GLY A 40 -23.36 -2.08 -5.03
CA GLY A 40 -24.43 -2.06 -4.02
C GLY A 40 -24.98 -3.45 -3.66
N ASN A 41 -24.85 -4.45 -4.55
CA ASN A 41 -25.54 -5.73 -4.41
C ASN A 41 -24.62 -6.97 -4.49
N ASN A 42 -23.37 -6.79 -4.89
CA ASN A 42 -22.43 -7.88 -5.16
C ASN A 42 -21.50 -8.25 -3.99
N LEU A 43 -21.85 -7.83 -2.77
CA LEU A 43 -21.16 -8.20 -1.54
C LEU A 43 -22.00 -9.19 -0.74
N ASN A 44 -21.45 -10.37 -0.42
CA ASN A 44 -22.12 -11.36 0.41
C ASN A 44 -21.94 -11.01 1.89
N GLU A 45 -22.95 -10.38 2.50
CA GLU A 45 -22.90 -9.92 3.89
C GLU A 45 -22.85 -11.05 4.92
N SER A 46 -23.40 -12.24 4.61
CA SER A 46 -23.22 -13.41 5.48
C SER A 46 -21.77 -13.85 5.58
N LYS A 47 -20.96 -13.54 4.56
CA LYS A 47 -19.55 -13.90 4.49
C LYS A 47 -18.62 -12.76 4.92
N TYR A 48 -19.00 -11.52 4.62
CA TYR A 48 -18.24 -10.31 4.93
C TYR A 48 -19.14 -9.30 5.67
N PRO A 49 -19.50 -9.58 6.93
CA PRO A 49 -20.41 -8.73 7.70
C PRO A 49 -19.78 -7.38 8.05
N GLY A 50 -20.60 -6.33 8.11
CA GLY A 50 -20.21 -4.98 8.56
C GLY A 50 -19.62 -4.06 7.49
N TYR A 51 -19.33 -4.56 6.30
CA TYR A 51 -18.73 -3.75 5.22
C TYR A 51 -19.77 -2.93 4.44
N LYS A 52 -20.92 -3.54 4.09
CA LYS A 52 -21.87 -2.99 3.12
C LYS A 52 -22.39 -1.61 3.54
N GLU A 53 -22.91 -1.53 4.76
CA GLU A 53 -23.49 -0.30 5.31
C GLU A 53 -22.48 0.85 5.31
N GLN A 54 -21.23 0.58 5.71
CA GLN A 54 -20.18 1.59 5.75
C GLN A 54 -19.78 2.07 4.35
N ILE A 55 -19.66 1.17 3.37
CA ILE A 55 -19.38 1.51 1.97
C ILE A 55 -20.53 2.34 1.38
N ASP A 56 -21.78 1.95 1.62
CA ASP A 56 -22.96 2.67 1.15
C ASP A 56 -23.04 4.09 1.72
N GLN A 57 -22.76 4.26 3.01
CA GLN A 57 -22.73 5.58 3.66
C GLN A 57 -21.65 6.48 3.05
N LEU A 58 -20.46 5.96 2.77
CA LEU A 58 -19.40 6.72 2.08
C LEU A 58 -19.80 7.08 0.65
N LYS A 59 -20.45 6.15 -0.08
CA LYS A 59 -20.94 6.39 -1.44
C LYS A 59 -22.06 7.42 -1.49
N GLU A 60 -22.92 7.47 -0.49
CA GLU A 60 -23.97 8.49 -0.35
C GLU A 60 -23.38 9.88 -0.15
N LYS A 61 -22.37 10.01 0.73
CA LYS A 61 -21.67 11.26 1.00
C LYS A 61 -20.80 11.72 -0.17
N HIS A 62 -20.17 10.79 -0.88
CA HIS A 62 -19.28 11.04 -2.01
C HIS A 62 -19.73 10.27 -3.27
N PRO A 63 -20.75 10.76 -4.00
CA PRO A 63 -21.34 10.03 -5.13
C PRO A 63 -20.37 9.69 -6.27
N ASN A 64 -19.26 10.43 -6.40
CA ASN A 64 -18.25 10.21 -7.44
C ASN A 64 -17.23 9.12 -7.07
N TRP A 65 -17.12 8.74 -5.80
CA TRP A 65 -16.17 7.71 -5.37
C TRP A 65 -16.58 6.33 -5.88
N THR A 66 -15.61 5.51 -6.26
CA THR A 66 -15.82 4.11 -6.59
C THR A 66 -15.15 3.22 -5.56
N PHE A 67 -15.66 2.00 -5.42
CA PHE A 67 -15.15 1.03 -4.47
C PHE A 67 -14.87 -0.27 -5.21
N THR A 68 -13.69 -0.82 -4.99
CA THR A 68 -13.26 -2.10 -5.56
C THR A 68 -13.13 -3.11 -4.43
N LEU A 69 -13.95 -4.15 -4.45
CA LEU A 69 -13.83 -5.28 -3.53
C LEU A 69 -12.63 -6.14 -3.92
N PHE A 70 -11.64 -6.20 -3.06
CA PHE A 70 -10.46 -7.05 -3.21
C PHE A 70 -10.65 -8.34 -2.40
N TYR A 71 -11.05 -9.41 -3.07
CA TYR A 71 -11.19 -10.73 -2.48
C TYR A 71 -9.79 -11.33 -2.26
N THR A 72 -9.26 -11.21 -1.05
CA THR A 72 -7.88 -11.61 -0.72
C THR A 72 -7.69 -13.13 -0.75
N ARG A 73 -8.76 -13.89 -0.47
CA ARG A 73 -8.73 -15.35 -0.28
C ARG A 73 -7.83 -15.80 0.88
N LEU A 74 -7.43 -14.87 1.74
CA LEU A 74 -6.58 -15.14 2.89
C LEU A 74 -7.46 -15.32 4.12
N ASP A 75 -7.16 -16.36 4.91
CA ASP A 75 -7.80 -16.58 6.20
C ASP A 75 -7.34 -15.52 7.21
N TRP A 76 -8.29 -14.88 7.89
CA TRP A 76 -8.00 -13.78 8.80
C TRP A 76 -7.02 -14.16 9.92
N GLU A 77 -7.22 -15.28 10.61
CA GLU A 77 -6.34 -15.66 11.71
C GLU A 77 -4.96 -16.11 11.21
N GLU A 78 -4.88 -16.70 10.01
CA GLU A 78 -3.57 -16.97 9.38
C GLU A 78 -2.82 -15.67 9.07
N VAL A 79 -3.49 -14.67 8.49
CA VAL A 79 -2.89 -13.35 8.18
C VAL A 79 -2.36 -12.70 9.46
N ILE A 80 -3.18 -12.64 10.52
CA ILE A 80 -2.74 -12.04 11.78
C ILE A 80 -1.54 -12.79 12.35
N LYS A 81 -1.53 -14.12 12.30
CA LYS A 81 -0.37 -14.91 12.74
C LYS A 81 0.90 -14.62 11.91
N LYS A 82 0.76 -14.33 10.61
CA LYS A 82 1.89 -14.02 9.72
C LYS A 82 2.43 -12.60 9.96
N GLU A 83 1.56 -11.66 10.30
CA GLU A 83 1.92 -10.29 10.70
C GLU A 83 2.45 -10.20 12.13
N GLY A 84 1.95 -11.08 13.00
CA GLY A 84 2.30 -11.16 14.41
C GLY A 84 3.78 -11.44 14.67
N HIS A 85 4.21 -11.02 15.87
CA HIS A 85 5.54 -11.33 16.35
C HIS A 85 5.61 -12.77 16.90
N SER A 86 6.80 -13.36 16.91
CA SER A 86 7.03 -14.70 17.45
C SER A 86 8.46 -14.82 17.95
N ASP A 87 8.72 -15.71 18.91
CA ASP A 87 10.07 -15.93 19.47
C ASP A 87 11.14 -16.25 18.42
N ASN A 88 10.74 -16.81 17.28
CA ASN A 88 11.64 -17.17 16.17
C ASN A 88 11.94 -16.01 15.22
N ARG A 89 11.32 -14.84 15.43
CA ARG A 89 11.48 -13.65 14.59
C ARG A 89 12.30 -12.62 15.35
N LYS A 90 13.54 -12.36 14.92
CA LYS A 90 14.43 -11.42 15.62
C LYS A 90 13.92 -9.98 15.67
N ASN A 91 13.33 -9.51 14.57
CA ASN A 91 12.81 -8.14 14.42
C ASN A 91 11.30 -8.20 14.14
N PRO A 92 10.45 -7.45 14.87
CA PRO A 92 9.02 -7.36 14.58
C PRO A 92 8.73 -6.80 13.19
N LEU A 93 7.65 -7.27 12.55
CA LEU A 93 7.14 -6.63 11.32
C LEU A 93 6.34 -5.37 11.62
N ASN A 94 5.78 -5.29 12.83
CA ASN A 94 4.86 -4.26 13.24
C ASN A 94 5.37 -3.63 14.53
N LEU A 95 5.61 -2.32 14.47
CA LEU A 95 6.03 -1.49 15.58
C LEU A 95 4.98 -0.41 15.84
N ILE A 96 4.84 -0.03 17.11
CA ILE A 96 4.04 1.11 17.56
C ILE A 96 4.93 2.09 18.32
N PRO A 97 4.56 3.39 18.37
CA PRO A 97 5.29 4.35 19.19
C PRO A 97 5.20 3.99 20.68
N ASP A 98 6.29 4.15 21.42
CA ASP A 98 6.29 4.13 22.88
C ASP A 98 5.60 5.41 23.39
N SER A 99 4.29 5.30 23.66
CA SER A 99 3.43 6.46 23.92
C SER A 99 2.18 6.06 24.68
N SER A 100 1.88 6.81 25.75
CA SER A 100 0.65 6.65 26.55
C SER A 100 -0.64 7.01 25.81
N LYS A 101 -0.55 7.41 24.53
CA LYS A 101 -1.74 7.64 23.67
C LYS A 101 -2.38 6.34 23.21
N TYR A 102 -1.64 5.23 23.25
CA TYR A 102 -2.11 3.92 22.80
C TYR A 102 -2.40 3.01 24.00
N PRO A 103 -3.35 2.08 23.87
CA PRO A 103 -3.63 1.09 24.92
C PRO A 103 -2.38 0.28 25.29
N GLU A 104 -2.22 -0.05 26.58
CA GLU A 104 -1.08 -0.86 27.04
C GLU A 104 -1.04 -2.25 26.40
N ASP A 105 -2.20 -2.82 26.06
CA ASP A 105 -2.32 -4.12 25.40
C ASP A 105 -2.03 -4.08 23.88
N TRP A 106 -1.63 -2.93 23.34
CA TRP A 106 -1.04 -2.83 22.01
C TRP A 106 0.42 -3.25 21.97
N LYS A 107 1.09 -3.30 23.12
CA LYS A 107 2.45 -3.80 23.25
C LYS A 107 2.47 -5.32 23.23
N CYS A 108 3.34 -5.91 22.43
CA CYS A 108 3.41 -7.36 22.31
C CYS A 108 4.02 -8.01 23.57
N GLU A 109 3.46 -9.14 23.99
CA GLU A 109 3.90 -9.83 25.22
C GLU A 109 5.30 -10.44 25.12
N ILE A 110 5.71 -10.78 23.90
CA ILE A 110 6.98 -11.48 23.60
C ILE A 110 8.18 -10.60 23.93
N ASP A 111 8.18 -9.36 23.43
CA ASP A 111 9.29 -8.43 23.61
C ASP A 111 9.10 -7.49 24.81
N ARG A 112 7.88 -7.38 25.36
CA ARG A 112 7.54 -6.51 26.49
C ARG A 112 8.03 -5.07 26.23
N ASP A 113 8.84 -4.51 27.12
CA ASP A 113 9.34 -3.13 27.07
C ASP A 113 10.63 -2.98 26.22
N LYS A 114 11.02 -4.01 25.45
CA LYS A 114 12.16 -3.91 24.54
C LYS A 114 11.83 -2.88 23.45
N THR A 115 12.69 -1.87 23.36
CA THR A 115 12.56 -0.81 22.36
C THR A 115 13.36 -1.11 21.09
N TYR A 116 12.87 -0.58 19.98
CA TYR A 116 13.44 -0.70 18.64
C TYR A 116 13.86 0.66 18.07
N ASP A 117 14.61 0.62 16.96
CA ASP A 117 15.20 1.76 16.27
C ASP A 117 16.06 2.66 17.19
N ASN A 118 15.64 3.90 17.40
CA ASN A 118 16.30 4.88 18.25
C ASN A 118 15.79 4.87 19.71
N GLY A 119 15.05 3.83 20.11
CA GLY A 119 14.52 3.66 21.46
C GLY A 119 13.09 4.20 21.66
N THR A 120 12.37 4.57 20.59
CA THR A 120 11.02 5.14 20.69
C THR A 120 9.91 4.24 20.17
N TRP A 121 10.22 2.98 19.87
CA TRP A 121 9.30 2.05 19.22
C TRP A 121 9.20 0.74 19.99
N LEU A 122 7.99 0.20 20.12
CA LEU A 122 7.69 -1.06 20.77
C LEU A 122 7.13 -2.07 19.75
N CYS A 123 7.31 -3.35 20.03
CA CYS A 123 6.69 -4.43 19.28
C CYS A 123 5.15 -4.36 19.39
N ALA A 124 4.44 -4.43 18.26
CA ALA A 124 2.98 -4.41 18.22
C ALA A 124 2.37 -5.78 18.55
N SER A 125 1.30 -5.80 19.34
CA SER A 125 0.51 -7.00 19.68
C SER A 125 -0.43 -7.39 18.54
N ASP A 126 -0.92 -8.63 18.57
CA ASP A 126 -1.95 -9.09 17.65
C ASP A 126 -3.25 -8.27 17.77
N LYS A 127 -3.55 -7.70 18.94
CA LYS A 127 -4.69 -6.80 19.11
C LYS A 127 -4.52 -5.52 18.29
N ALA A 128 -3.36 -4.87 18.42
CA ALA A 128 -3.05 -3.67 17.65
C ALA A 128 -3.08 -3.95 16.13
N ILE A 129 -2.49 -5.08 15.71
CA ILE A 129 -2.48 -5.51 14.31
C ILE A 129 -3.92 -5.77 13.82
N LYS A 130 -4.75 -6.51 14.58
CA LYS A 130 -6.16 -6.76 14.26
C LYS A 130 -6.92 -5.45 14.08
N TYR A 131 -6.77 -4.50 15.01
CA TYR A 131 -7.45 -3.20 14.92
C TYR A 131 -7.09 -2.43 13.63
N GLN A 132 -5.80 -2.36 13.29
CA GLN A 132 -5.28 -1.61 12.14
C GLN A 132 -5.46 -2.34 10.79
N MET A 133 -5.55 -3.67 10.81
CA MET A 133 -5.80 -4.46 9.60
C MET A 133 -7.28 -4.59 9.28
N ASP A 134 -8.19 -4.46 10.25
CA ASP A 134 -9.62 -4.66 10.05
C ASP A 134 -10.19 -3.51 9.19
N PRO A 135 -10.55 -3.74 7.92
CA PRO A 135 -10.98 -2.67 7.03
C PRO A 135 -12.25 -1.98 7.51
N ARG A 136 -13.06 -2.64 8.36
CA ARG A 136 -14.27 -2.05 8.95
C ARG A 136 -13.96 -0.91 9.92
N ASN A 137 -12.76 -0.88 10.49
CA ASN A 137 -12.27 0.27 11.28
C ASN A 137 -11.82 1.44 10.39
N ILE A 138 -11.59 1.18 9.09
CA ILE A 138 -11.04 2.14 8.12
C ILE A 138 -12.15 2.74 7.23
N LEU A 139 -13.27 2.03 7.05
CA LEU A 139 -14.43 2.45 6.25
C LEU A 139 -15.23 3.59 6.91
N ASN A 140 -14.61 4.77 7.03
CA ASN A 140 -15.19 6.03 7.47
C ASN A 140 -14.42 7.22 6.85
N GLU A 141 -15.00 8.42 6.86
CA GLU A 141 -14.42 9.60 6.18
C GLU A 141 -13.00 9.93 6.64
N ASP A 142 -12.69 9.72 7.93
CA ASP A 142 -11.39 10.05 8.51
C ASP A 142 -10.27 9.10 8.06
N ASN A 143 -10.60 7.85 7.76
CA ASN A 143 -9.61 6.77 7.59
C ASN A 143 -9.60 6.14 6.20
N ILE A 144 -10.64 6.34 5.38
CA ILE A 144 -10.81 5.64 4.10
C ILE A 144 -9.64 5.84 3.13
N PHE A 145 -8.90 6.94 3.26
CA PHE A 145 -7.72 7.24 2.43
C PHE A 145 -6.57 6.23 2.57
N GLN A 146 -6.56 5.41 3.62
CA GLN A 146 -5.64 4.27 3.72
C GLN A 146 -5.88 3.24 2.60
N LEU A 147 -7.12 3.16 2.10
CA LEU A 147 -7.59 2.27 1.05
C LEU A 147 -7.69 2.96 -0.31
N LYS A 148 -7.36 4.26 -0.43
CA LYS A 148 -7.39 4.99 -1.70
C LYS A 148 -6.37 4.40 -2.66
N GLU A 149 -6.82 4.08 -3.87
CA GLU A 149 -5.95 3.60 -4.94
C GLU A 149 -4.99 4.71 -5.36
N LEU A 150 -3.68 4.49 -5.21
CA LEU A 150 -2.62 5.45 -5.46
C LEU A 150 -2.39 5.72 -6.96
N ALA A 151 -3.35 5.43 -7.83
CA ALA A 151 -3.30 5.78 -9.23
C ALA A 151 -3.54 7.28 -9.45
N TYR A 152 -2.99 7.81 -10.54
CA TYR A 152 -3.29 9.15 -11.02
C TYR A 152 -4.76 9.23 -11.49
N VAL A 153 -5.44 10.32 -11.17
CA VAL A 153 -6.84 10.56 -11.57
C VAL A 153 -6.92 11.93 -12.22
N GLU A 154 -7.40 11.96 -13.48
CA GLU A 154 -7.50 13.21 -14.24
C GLU A 154 -8.35 14.24 -13.50
N ASN A 155 -7.82 15.46 -13.39
CA ASN A 155 -8.38 16.61 -12.66
C ASN A 155 -8.45 16.48 -11.13
N ALA A 156 -8.09 15.33 -10.54
CA ALA A 156 -8.11 15.18 -9.08
C ALA A 156 -6.83 15.70 -8.42
N GLN A 157 -5.68 15.53 -9.06
CA GLN A 157 -4.42 16.09 -8.60
C GLN A 157 -4.05 17.33 -9.42
N THR A 158 -4.10 18.49 -8.77
CA THR A 158 -3.87 19.82 -9.35
C THR A 158 -2.52 20.39 -8.95
N VAL A 159 -1.99 21.30 -9.78
CA VAL A 159 -0.78 22.09 -9.48
C VAL A 159 -0.98 22.87 -8.17
N GLU A 160 -2.16 23.46 -7.95
CA GLU A 160 -2.47 24.18 -6.71
C GLU A 160 -2.37 23.28 -5.48
N GLY A 161 -2.95 22.07 -5.52
CA GLY A 161 -2.84 21.14 -4.41
C GLY A 161 -1.41 20.67 -4.15
N ILE A 162 -0.59 20.51 -5.22
CA ILE A 162 0.83 20.22 -5.05
C ILE A 162 1.54 21.40 -4.38
N SER A 163 1.31 22.63 -4.85
CA SER A 163 1.92 23.83 -4.26
C SER A 163 1.54 24.00 -2.78
N LYS A 164 0.32 23.62 -2.38
CA LYS A 164 -0.10 23.63 -0.96
C LYS A 164 0.69 22.63 -0.10
N ILE A 165 0.89 21.39 -0.57
CA ILE A 165 1.62 20.38 0.20
C ILE A 165 3.14 20.64 0.19
N THR A 166 3.66 21.18 -0.92
CA THR A 166 5.10 21.47 -1.06
C THR A 166 5.51 22.82 -0.50
N ASP A 167 4.57 23.66 -0.05
CA ASP A 167 4.84 24.92 0.62
C ASP A 167 5.88 24.77 1.74
N ASN A 168 6.88 25.65 1.79
CA ASN A 168 7.97 25.63 2.74
C ASN A 168 8.84 24.35 2.74
N THR A 169 8.87 23.61 1.62
CA THR A 169 9.68 22.40 1.43
C THR A 169 10.71 22.54 0.31
N PHE A 170 11.61 21.57 0.17
CA PHE A 170 12.55 21.53 -0.97
C PHE A 170 11.86 21.28 -2.33
N LEU A 171 10.57 20.94 -2.33
CA LEU A 171 9.74 20.73 -3.52
C LEU A 171 8.89 21.95 -3.88
N GLU A 172 9.12 23.10 -3.24
CA GLU A 172 8.39 24.34 -3.50
C GLU A 172 8.74 24.91 -4.88
N GLY A 173 7.72 25.39 -5.60
CA GLY A 173 7.87 26.03 -6.91
C GLY A 173 6.93 25.44 -7.98
N GLU A 174 6.40 26.31 -8.85
CA GLU A 174 5.42 25.91 -9.86
C GLU A 174 5.98 24.89 -10.87
N ASP A 175 7.24 25.05 -11.30
CA ASP A 175 7.91 24.10 -12.20
C ASP A 175 8.06 22.71 -11.54
N ILE A 176 8.31 22.67 -10.24
CA ILE A 176 8.38 21.42 -9.48
C ILE A 176 7.00 20.78 -9.34
N SER A 177 5.97 21.59 -9.06
CA SER A 177 4.58 21.13 -9.04
C SER A 177 4.17 20.51 -10.38
N ASN A 178 4.51 21.17 -11.49
CA ASN A 178 4.27 20.65 -12.84
C ASN A 178 5.05 19.36 -13.10
N ALA A 179 6.31 19.28 -12.69
CA ALA A 179 7.12 18.06 -12.82
C ALA A 179 6.54 16.89 -12.02
N LEU A 180 6.02 17.13 -10.82
CA LEU A 180 5.35 16.10 -10.00
C LEU A 180 4.05 15.60 -10.65
N ILE A 181 3.22 16.51 -11.17
CA ILE A 181 2.02 16.13 -11.95
C ILE A 181 2.42 15.31 -13.18
N GLN A 182 3.43 15.75 -13.92
CA GLN A 182 3.93 15.02 -15.09
C GLN A 182 4.47 13.63 -14.73
N ALA A 183 5.26 13.53 -13.66
CA ALA A 183 5.82 12.28 -13.20
C ALA A 183 4.70 11.29 -12.80
N GLY A 184 3.71 11.76 -12.04
CA GLY A 184 2.55 10.95 -11.66
C GLY A 184 1.71 10.51 -12.85
N LYS A 185 1.44 11.41 -13.81
CA LYS A 185 0.77 11.08 -15.07
C LYS A 185 1.49 9.97 -15.83
N ASN A 186 2.81 10.12 -16.04
CA ASN A 186 3.62 9.16 -16.79
C ASN A 186 3.64 7.77 -16.13
N ALA A 187 3.69 7.74 -14.80
CA ALA A 187 3.76 6.50 -14.04
C ALA A 187 2.39 5.93 -13.65
N ASN A 188 1.29 6.63 -13.96
CA ASN A 188 -0.04 6.37 -13.42
C ASN A 188 -0.05 6.26 -11.89
N LEU A 189 0.57 7.22 -11.21
CA LEU A 189 0.71 7.28 -9.76
C LEU A 189 0.28 8.67 -9.25
N ASP A 190 -0.39 8.70 -8.11
CA ASP A 190 -0.93 9.91 -7.48
C ASP A 190 0.21 10.91 -7.13
N PRO A 191 0.23 12.11 -7.76
CA PRO A 191 1.21 13.16 -7.44
C PRO A 191 1.20 13.63 -5.99
N TYR A 192 0.06 13.69 -5.30
CA TYR A 192 -0.02 14.07 -3.89
C TYR A 192 0.64 13.01 -3.01
N PHE A 193 0.47 11.74 -3.35
CA PHE A 193 1.20 10.64 -2.71
C PHE A 193 2.72 10.75 -2.92
N ILE A 194 3.17 10.98 -4.16
CA ILE A 194 4.60 11.12 -4.48
C ILE A 194 5.21 12.27 -3.68
N ALA A 195 4.57 13.45 -3.68
CA ALA A 195 5.05 14.62 -2.95
C ALA A 195 5.11 14.36 -1.44
N SER A 196 4.04 13.80 -0.87
CA SER A 196 3.97 13.45 0.56
C SER A 196 5.10 12.50 0.95
N ARG A 197 5.34 11.46 0.13
CA ARG A 197 6.38 10.47 0.37
C ARG A 197 7.78 11.08 0.32
N LEU A 198 8.05 11.92 -0.67
CA LEU A 198 9.33 12.61 -0.78
C LEU A 198 9.60 13.54 0.41
N ILE A 199 8.59 14.26 0.89
CA ILE A 199 8.72 15.13 2.07
C ILE A 199 9.00 14.30 3.33
N GLN A 200 8.33 13.14 3.48
CA GLN A 200 8.54 12.23 4.59
C GLN A 200 9.96 11.64 4.58
N GLU A 201 10.41 11.14 3.43
CA GLU A 201 11.71 10.47 3.25
C GLU A 201 12.90 11.43 3.30
N GLN A 202 12.77 12.61 2.68
CA GLN A 202 13.88 13.57 2.55
C GLN A 202 13.85 14.66 3.64
N GLY A 203 12.77 14.70 4.43
CA GLY A 203 12.46 15.81 5.31
C GLY A 203 12.05 17.07 4.53
N ARG A 204 11.35 18.00 5.20
CA ARG A 204 10.86 19.24 4.56
C ARG A 204 11.98 20.04 3.89
N LYS A 205 13.19 20.07 4.45
CA LYS A 205 14.33 20.81 3.90
C LYS A 205 15.18 20.03 2.90
N GLY A 206 14.84 18.77 2.64
CA GLY A 206 15.60 17.90 1.75
C GLY A 206 16.98 17.49 2.29
N THR A 207 17.57 16.49 1.66
CA THR A 207 18.93 15.98 1.94
C THR A 207 19.94 16.48 0.90
N THR A 208 21.19 16.04 1.00
CA THR A 208 22.28 16.42 0.09
C THR A 208 21.92 16.21 -1.38
N LEU A 209 21.39 15.05 -1.75
CA LEU A 209 21.10 14.71 -3.15
C LEU A 209 19.78 15.31 -3.64
N SER A 210 18.83 15.62 -2.76
CA SER A 210 17.57 16.25 -3.16
C SER A 210 17.71 17.75 -3.39
N LYS A 211 18.75 18.38 -2.83
CA LYS A 211 19.10 19.80 -3.03
C LYS A 211 20.15 20.04 -4.12
N GLY A 212 20.64 18.97 -4.75
CA GLY A 212 21.70 19.04 -5.73
C GLY A 212 23.08 18.77 -5.13
N TYR A 213 23.84 17.92 -5.80
CA TYR A 213 25.19 17.52 -5.41
C TYR A 213 26.15 17.66 -6.60
N GLU A 214 27.31 18.28 -6.40
CA GLU A 214 28.31 18.40 -7.47
C GLU A 214 29.03 17.07 -7.69
N TYR A 215 28.86 16.49 -8.88
CA TYR A 215 29.54 15.29 -9.31
C TYR A 215 30.11 15.48 -10.72
N LYS A 216 31.42 15.28 -10.87
CA LYS A 216 32.15 15.45 -12.15
C LYS A 216 31.83 16.79 -12.86
N ARG A 217 31.80 17.90 -12.10
CA ARG A 217 31.49 19.27 -12.58
C ARG A 217 30.05 19.48 -13.06
N THR A 218 29.13 18.61 -12.69
CA THR A 218 27.69 18.75 -12.95
C THR A 218 26.94 18.65 -11.62
N ILE A 219 26.00 19.55 -11.39
CA ILE A 219 25.08 19.41 -10.26
C ILE A 219 24.04 18.34 -10.65
N VAL A 220 23.89 17.32 -9.80
CA VAL A 220 22.96 16.22 -10.04
C VAL A 220 21.99 16.05 -8.86
N TYR A 221 20.82 15.51 -9.14
CA TYR A 221 19.73 15.32 -8.18
C TYR A 221 19.28 13.86 -8.11
N ASN A 222 19.06 13.35 -6.90
CA ASN A 222 18.53 11.99 -6.66
C ASN A 222 17.57 11.99 -5.47
N VAL A 223 16.32 12.40 -5.71
CA VAL A 223 15.31 12.58 -4.65
C VAL A 223 14.73 11.29 -4.09
N PHE A 224 14.95 10.16 -4.76
CA PHE A 224 14.47 8.83 -4.34
C PHE A 224 15.59 7.94 -3.77
N ASN A 225 16.79 8.48 -3.54
CA ASN A 225 17.96 7.74 -3.06
C ASN A 225 18.25 6.47 -3.88
N ILE A 226 18.06 6.52 -5.20
CA ILE A 226 18.23 5.36 -6.07
C ILE A 226 19.72 5.03 -6.18
N SER A 227 20.05 3.75 -6.00
CA SER A 227 21.44 3.26 -5.94
C SER A 227 22.27 3.87 -4.80
N ALA A 228 21.63 4.34 -3.73
CA ALA A 228 22.28 4.85 -2.53
C ALA A 228 22.68 3.71 -1.57
N SER A 229 23.61 2.86 -1.99
CA SER A 229 24.14 1.76 -1.16
C SER A 229 25.67 1.84 -1.06
N GLY A 230 26.23 1.35 0.05
CA GLY A 230 27.66 1.40 0.31
C GLY A 230 27.99 1.14 1.79
N ASN A 231 29.28 1.03 2.11
CA ASN A 231 29.77 0.78 3.46
C ASN A 231 30.06 2.06 4.26
N SER A 232 29.90 3.24 3.63
CA SER A 232 30.06 4.54 4.27
C SER A 232 29.10 5.57 3.69
N SER A 233 28.78 6.62 4.44
CA SER A 233 27.91 7.71 3.96
C SER A 233 28.45 8.38 2.70
N LYS A 234 29.79 8.50 2.56
CA LYS A 234 30.42 9.05 1.37
C LYS A 234 30.17 8.16 0.15
N GLU A 235 30.41 6.86 0.28
CA GLU A 235 30.20 5.89 -0.79
C GLU A 235 28.73 5.84 -1.23
N ILE A 236 27.79 5.86 -0.26
CA ILE A 236 26.35 5.92 -0.52
C ILE A 236 25.99 7.14 -1.37
N ILE A 237 26.51 8.33 -1.03
CA ILE A 237 26.26 9.56 -1.77
C ILE A 237 26.91 9.51 -3.15
N GLU A 238 28.16 9.06 -3.26
CA GLU A 238 28.88 8.99 -4.54
C GLU A 238 28.23 8.02 -5.54
N ASN A 239 27.75 6.86 -5.06
CA ASN A 239 27.05 5.88 -5.90
C ASN A 239 25.70 6.43 -6.41
N ALA A 240 24.92 7.07 -5.54
CA ALA A 240 23.66 7.69 -5.92
C ALA A 240 23.85 8.90 -6.85
N ALA A 241 24.92 9.68 -6.67
CA ALA A 241 25.29 10.79 -7.54
C ALA A 241 25.77 10.31 -8.91
N GLN A 242 26.59 9.25 -8.97
CA GLN A 242 27.01 8.63 -10.22
C GLN A 242 25.79 8.17 -11.02
N TYR A 243 24.86 7.48 -10.37
CA TYR A 243 23.63 7.04 -11.01
C TYR A 243 22.82 8.20 -11.58
N ALA A 244 22.63 9.28 -10.81
CA ALA A 244 21.94 10.48 -11.26
C ALA A 244 22.65 11.14 -12.46
N TYR A 245 23.98 11.20 -12.43
CA TYR A 245 24.80 11.70 -13.55
C TYR A 245 24.60 10.88 -14.83
N GLU A 246 24.63 9.55 -14.74
CA GLU A 246 24.42 8.64 -15.88
C GLU A 246 22.99 8.73 -16.45
N LYS A 247 22.01 9.10 -15.63
CA LYS A 247 20.63 9.36 -16.05
C LYS A 247 20.38 10.79 -16.55
N GLY A 248 21.38 11.67 -16.47
CA GLY A 248 21.24 13.07 -16.86
C GLY A 248 20.27 13.84 -15.97
N TRP A 249 20.18 13.49 -14.68
CA TRP A 249 19.37 14.20 -13.68
C TRP A 249 20.10 15.43 -13.16
N ASP A 250 20.39 16.35 -14.07
CA ASP A 250 21.05 17.63 -13.80
C ASP A 250 20.10 18.74 -13.30
N THR A 251 18.81 18.44 -13.19
CA THR A 251 17.79 19.28 -12.53
C THR A 251 16.89 18.44 -11.61
N LEU A 252 16.23 19.11 -10.66
CA LEU A 252 15.31 18.47 -9.72
C LEU A 252 14.11 17.84 -10.45
N GLU A 253 13.57 18.51 -11.47
CA GLU A 253 12.45 18.06 -12.31
C GLU A 253 12.80 16.75 -13.02
N LYS A 254 14.00 16.64 -13.59
CA LYS A 254 14.44 15.40 -14.25
C LYS A 254 14.57 14.24 -13.26
N SER A 255 15.05 14.51 -12.05
CA SER A 255 15.13 13.51 -10.97
C SER A 255 13.74 13.05 -10.53
N LEU A 256 12.78 13.95 -10.43
CA LEU A 256 11.38 13.64 -10.10
C LEU A 256 10.74 12.76 -11.17
N ILE A 257 10.79 13.20 -12.44
CA ILE A 257 10.19 12.50 -13.57
C ILE A 257 10.84 11.13 -13.79
N GLY A 258 12.17 11.04 -13.73
CA GLY A 258 12.89 9.79 -13.96
C GLY A 258 12.88 8.83 -12.77
N GLY A 259 12.71 9.35 -11.55
CA GLY A 259 12.80 8.57 -10.32
C GLY A 259 11.50 7.89 -9.89
N VAL A 260 10.33 8.45 -10.24
CA VAL A 260 9.03 7.86 -9.89
C VAL A 260 8.86 6.42 -10.40
N ASP A 261 9.45 6.08 -11.55
CA ASP A 261 9.43 4.73 -12.10
C ASP A 261 10.04 3.67 -11.16
N PHE A 262 10.95 4.08 -10.25
CA PHE A 262 11.53 3.18 -9.25
C PHE A 262 10.53 2.84 -8.15
N VAL A 263 9.75 3.81 -7.68
CA VAL A 263 8.68 3.61 -6.70
C VAL A 263 7.62 2.67 -7.29
N LYS A 264 7.24 2.90 -8.56
CA LYS A 264 6.28 2.06 -9.28
C LYS A 264 6.70 0.58 -9.34
N LYS A 265 7.95 0.30 -9.71
CA LYS A 265 8.47 -1.08 -9.82
C LYS A 265 8.50 -1.83 -8.49
N GLY A 266 8.80 -1.14 -7.40
CA GLY A 266 8.94 -1.75 -6.08
C GLY A 266 7.62 -2.24 -5.48
N TYR A 267 6.52 -1.54 -5.75
CA TYR A 267 5.25 -1.71 -5.03
C TYR A 267 4.03 -1.73 -5.97
N ILE A 268 3.85 -0.71 -6.80
CA ILE A 268 2.65 -0.55 -7.66
C ILE A 268 2.56 -1.68 -8.70
N ASP A 269 3.67 -2.04 -9.35
CA ASP A 269 3.71 -3.13 -10.33
C ASP A 269 3.45 -4.51 -9.69
N LYS A 270 3.67 -4.64 -8.37
CA LYS A 270 3.32 -5.82 -7.57
C LYS A 270 1.86 -5.81 -7.09
N GLY A 271 1.12 -4.74 -7.36
CA GLY A 271 -0.28 -4.58 -6.98
C GLY A 271 -0.50 -3.96 -5.59
N GLN A 272 0.55 -3.50 -4.90
CA GLN A 272 0.46 -2.79 -3.62
C GLN A 272 0.04 -1.33 -3.86
N ASN A 273 -1.19 -1.16 -4.35
CA ASN A 273 -1.72 0.08 -4.90
C ASN A 273 -2.42 0.99 -3.87
N THR A 274 -2.34 0.67 -2.57
CA THR A 274 -2.84 1.52 -1.48
C THR A 274 -1.82 1.54 -0.36
N LEU A 275 -1.92 2.53 0.54
CA LEU A 275 -1.07 2.58 1.74
C LEU A 275 -1.24 1.31 2.60
N TYR A 276 -2.47 0.81 2.71
CA TYR A 276 -2.78 -0.45 3.36
C TYR A 276 -2.04 -1.64 2.73
N LEU A 277 -2.12 -1.79 1.40
CA LEU A 277 -1.47 -2.90 0.69
C LEU A 277 0.07 -2.78 0.71
N GLN A 278 0.60 -1.57 0.77
CA GLN A 278 2.04 -1.33 0.98
C GLN A 278 2.50 -1.76 2.38
N LYS A 279 1.67 -1.58 3.41
CA LYS A 279 1.99 -1.97 4.78
C LYS A 279 1.89 -3.47 5.03
N PHE A 280 0.85 -4.14 4.51
CA PHE A 280 0.56 -5.54 4.87
C PHE A 280 0.96 -6.56 3.80
N ASP A 281 1.26 -6.14 2.57
CA ASP A 281 1.75 -7.02 1.50
C ASP A 281 0.89 -8.29 1.31
N ILE A 282 -0.43 -8.08 1.20
CA ILE A 282 -1.44 -9.14 1.07
C ILE A 282 -1.83 -9.44 -0.39
N VAL A 283 -1.08 -8.92 -1.37
CA VAL A 283 -1.35 -9.11 -2.81
C VAL A 283 -0.44 -10.21 -3.36
N ASN A 284 -1.01 -11.36 -3.68
CA ASN A 284 -0.29 -12.55 -4.11
C ASN A 284 -0.01 -12.56 -5.63
N ARG A 285 0.40 -11.43 -6.20
CA ARG A 285 0.61 -11.29 -7.66
C ARG A 285 1.95 -11.87 -8.10
N ASP A 286 2.98 -11.81 -7.25
CA ASP A 286 4.33 -12.33 -7.49
C ASP A 286 4.62 -13.61 -6.70
N GLU A 287 3.57 -14.31 -6.25
CA GLU A 287 3.61 -15.54 -5.45
C GLU A 287 4.30 -15.38 -4.08
N LYS A 288 4.41 -14.14 -3.60
CA LYS A 288 4.99 -13.79 -2.30
C LYS A 288 4.01 -12.93 -1.51
N LEU A 289 3.94 -13.18 -0.21
CA LEU A 289 3.10 -12.45 0.73
C LEU A 289 3.93 -12.11 1.96
N TYR A 290 3.66 -10.97 2.59
CA TYR A 290 4.27 -10.54 3.85
C TYR A 290 5.80 -10.36 3.80
N THR A 291 6.38 -10.16 2.62
CA THR A 291 7.85 -10.07 2.43
C THR A 291 8.30 -8.72 1.87
N ASN A 292 7.40 -7.94 1.28
CA ASN A 292 7.66 -6.66 0.64
C ASN A 292 6.84 -5.53 1.31
N GLN A 293 6.78 -5.54 2.63
CA GLN A 293 6.17 -4.44 3.39
C GLN A 293 7.05 -3.21 3.33
N TYR A 294 6.44 -2.06 3.06
CA TYR A 294 7.16 -0.79 2.94
C TYR A 294 7.80 -0.33 4.26
N MET A 295 7.15 -0.62 5.39
CA MET A 295 7.50 -0.05 6.70
C MET A 295 7.04 -0.92 7.88
N GLN A 296 7.76 -0.80 8.99
CA GLN A 296 7.43 -1.47 10.25
C GLN A 296 6.41 -0.69 11.10
N ASN A 297 6.32 0.63 10.97
CA ASN A 297 5.36 1.44 11.71
C ASN A 297 3.92 1.02 11.32
N LEU A 298 3.20 0.42 12.27
CA LEU A 298 1.85 -0.07 12.09
C LEU A 298 0.85 1.05 11.78
N LEU A 299 1.11 2.27 12.27
CA LEU A 299 0.25 3.45 12.13
C LEU A 299 0.58 4.30 10.91
N ALA A 300 1.57 3.89 10.13
CA ALA A 300 2.00 4.67 8.99
C ALA A 300 0.89 4.86 7.93
N PRO A 301 0.09 3.83 7.55
CA PRO A 301 -1.02 4.03 6.63
C PRO A 301 -2.00 5.11 7.10
N GLU A 302 -2.42 5.07 8.36
CA GLU A 302 -3.32 6.07 8.98
C GLU A 302 -2.73 7.48 8.91
N SER A 303 -1.48 7.65 9.37
CA SER A 303 -0.84 8.97 9.40
C SER A 303 -0.58 9.55 8.00
N GLU A 304 -0.18 8.73 7.04
CA GLU A 304 0.05 9.15 5.66
C GLU A 304 -1.27 9.43 4.92
N ALA A 305 -2.29 8.60 5.16
CA ALA A 305 -3.63 8.79 4.62
C ALA A 305 -4.27 10.09 5.10
N SER A 306 -4.12 10.43 6.38
CA SER A 306 -4.62 11.69 6.94
C SER A 306 -3.99 12.92 6.27
N ASN A 307 -2.68 12.88 6.00
CA ASN A 307 -2.02 13.92 5.23
C ASN A 307 -2.56 14.00 3.81
N MET A 308 -2.75 12.86 3.14
CA MET A 308 -3.28 12.80 1.79
C MET A 308 -4.73 13.35 1.73
N LEU A 309 -5.61 12.91 2.62
CA LEU A 309 -6.99 13.39 2.75
C LEU A 309 -7.02 14.92 2.85
N LYS A 310 -6.22 15.49 3.77
CA LYS A 310 -6.13 16.94 3.95
C LYS A 310 -5.72 17.68 2.67
N ILE A 311 -4.86 17.09 1.84
CA ILE A 311 -4.49 17.71 0.56
C ILE A 311 -5.71 17.76 -0.35
N TYR A 312 -6.42 16.63 -0.54
CA TYR A 312 -7.61 16.58 -1.37
C TYR A 312 -8.74 17.50 -0.89
N GLU A 313 -8.93 17.62 0.42
CA GLU A 313 -9.88 18.58 1.00
C GLU A 313 -9.45 20.02 0.71
N THR A 314 -8.20 20.37 0.98
CA THR A 314 -7.71 21.74 0.79
C THR A 314 -7.56 22.13 -0.68
N SER A 315 -7.49 21.18 -1.61
CA SER A 315 -7.53 21.43 -3.05
C SER A 315 -8.93 21.35 -3.66
N ASP A 316 -9.98 21.16 -2.84
CA ASP A 316 -11.37 20.99 -3.28
C ASP A 316 -11.55 19.87 -4.34
N THR A 317 -10.73 18.82 -4.24
CA THR A 317 -10.76 17.67 -5.17
C THR A 317 -11.14 16.36 -4.49
N ILE A 318 -11.53 16.40 -3.22
CA ILE A 318 -11.98 15.25 -2.44
C ILE A 318 -13.10 14.47 -3.14
N ASP A 319 -14.04 15.15 -3.79
CA ASP A 319 -15.16 14.55 -4.54
C ASP A 319 -14.83 14.17 -5.98
N SER A 320 -13.54 14.06 -6.33
CA SER A 320 -13.12 13.51 -7.62
C SER A 320 -13.49 12.02 -7.76
N LYS A 321 -13.28 11.45 -8.96
CA LYS A 321 -13.50 10.01 -9.22
C LYS A 321 -12.42 9.13 -8.60
N LEU A 322 -12.28 9.19 -7.28
CA LEU A 322 -11.34 8.41 -6.50
C LEU A 322 -11.85 6.98 -6.35
N ASN A 323 -10.95 6.00 -6.44
CA ASN A 323 -11.26 4.59 -6.20
C ASN A 323 -10.66 4.13 -4.87
N PHE A 324 -11.39 3.30 -4.14
CA PHE A 324 -10.95 2.71 -2.88
C PHE A 324 -10.96 1.19 -2.97
N ILE A 325 -9.82 0.56 -2.69
CA ILE A 325 -9.64 -0.89 -2.75
C ILE A 325 -9.87 -1.48 -1.37
N ILE A 326 -10.98 -2.19 -1.20
CA ILE A 326 -11.45 -2.73 0.07
C ILE A 326 -11.06 -4.21 0.17
N PRO A 327 -10.04 -4.57 0.98
CA PRO A 327 -9.67 -5.96 1.16
C PRO A 327 -10.75 -6.72 1.93
N LEU A 328 -11.07 -7.93 1.47
CA LEU A 328 -12.01 -8.85 2.09
C LEU A 328 -11.25 -10.11 2.50
N TYR A 329 -11.17 -10.37 3.80
CA TYR A 329 -10.55 -11.57 4.35
C TYR A 329 -11.58 -12.66 4.58
N GLU A 330 -11.14 -13.91 4.41
CA GLU A 330 -11.93 -15.09 4.68
C GLU A 330 -12.00 -15.31 6.20
N ASN A 331 -13.15 -15.75 6.70
CA ASN A 331 -13.37 -16.11 8.11
C ASN A 331 -13.08 -14.99 9.12
N MET A 332 -13.36 -13.72 8.77
CA MET A 332 -13.27 -12.63 9.74
C MET A 332 -14.29 -12.81 10.88
N PRO A 333 -13.95 -12.40 12.12
CA PRO A 333 -14.90 -12.34 13.21
C PRO A 333 -16.10 -11.45 12.89
N GLU A 334 -17.30 -11.83 13.37
CA GLU A 334 -18.51 -11.02 13.19
C GLU A 334 -18.38 -9.64 13.84
N LYS A 335 -17.71 -9.57 15.00
CA LYS A 335 -17.43 -8.32 15.69
C LYS A 335 -16.24 -7.60 15.04
N ILE A 336 -16.35 -6.28 14.96
CA ILE A 336 -15.27 -5.40 14.54
C ILE A 336 -14.16 -5.45 15.60
N SER A 337 -12.91 -5.43 15.16
CA SER A 337 -11.75 -5.44 16.04
C SER A 337 -11.73 -4.19 16.93
N GLU A 338 -11.66 -4.38 18.24
CA GLU A 338 -11.68 -3.28 19.22
C GLU A 338 -10.32 -2.60 19.34
N LYS A 339 -10.34 -1.30 19.64
CA LYS A 339 -9.13 -0.51 19.88
C LYS A 339 -8.42 -0.96 21.16
#